data_AF-A0AAE4VD50-F1
#
_entry.id   AF-A0AAE4VD50-F1
#
_cell.length_a   1.000
_cell.length_b   1.000
_cell.length_c   1.000
_cell.angle_alpha   90.00
_cell.angle_beta   90.00
_cell.angle_gamma   90.00
#
_symmetry.space_group_name_H-M   'P 1'
#
loop_
_entity.id
_entity.type
_entity.pdbx_description
1 polymer ?
#
loop_
_entity_poly.entity_id
_entity_poly.type
_entity_poly.pdbx_seq_one_letter_code
_entity_poly.pdbx_strand_id
1 'polypeptide(L)'
;MLGRIVLALLAIDGVISAVVGALLLPSYVGSIPFPVSALAAGAVNTALVWAAMYWTDSMRLAALPLWTWLATVVAMTFGGPGGDIVFAGRGLMAYGSLIFIATGALPPVAMLRRRHRR
;
A
#
# COMPACT_ATOMS: atom_id res chain seq x y z
N MET A 1 -1.53 24.34 10.78
CA MET A 1 -0.17 23.87 10.47
C MET A 1 0.01 22.38 10.78
N LEU A 2 -0.32 21.95 12.00
CA LEU A 2 -0.19 20.54 12.45
C LEU A 2 -0.84 19.50 11.51
N GLY A 3 -2.10 19.70 11.09
CA GLY A 3 -2.78 18.73 10.22
C GLY A 3 -2.07 18.48 8.87
N ARG A 4 -1.44 19.51 8.28
CA ARG A 4 -0.65 19.34 7.06
C ARG A 4 0.63 18.52 7.29
N ILE A 5 1.27 18.71 8.44
CA ILE A 5 2.46 17.95 8.84
C ILE A 5 2.07 16.48 9.05
N VAL A 6 0.99 16.21 9.77
CA VAL A 6 0.51 14.84 9.99
C VAL A 6 0.16 14.15 8.67
N LEU A 7 -0.55 14.84 7.76
CA LEU A 7 -0.86 14.28 6.44
C LEU A 7 0.40 13.98 5.62
N ALA A 8 1.43 14.83 5.70
CA ALA A 8 2.72 14.59 5.04
C ALA A 8 3.44 13.37 5.63
N LEU A 9 3.44 13.20 6.96
CA LEU A 9 4.01 12.03 7.62
C LEU A 9 3.27 10.75 7.24
N LEU A 10 1.93 10.75 7.24
CA LEU A 10 1.14 9.60 6.80
C LEU A 10 1.38 9.28 5.32
N ALA A 11 1.63 10.28 4.48
CA ALA A 11 2.01 10.07 3.08
C ALA A 11 3.38 9.38 2.96
N ILE A 12 4.35 9.76 3.79
CA ILE A 12 5.66 9.10 3.89
C ILE A 12 5.50 7.66 4.40
N ASP A 13 4.64 7.43 5.40
CA ASP A 13 4.34 6.09 5.91
C ASP A 13 3.72 5.18 4.82
N GLY A 14 2.92 5.76 3.91
CA GLY A 14 2.44 5.07 2.70
C GLY A 14 3.58 4.55 1.82
N VAL A 15 4.63 5.36 1.60
CA VAL A 15 5.83 4.93 0.85
C VAL A 15 6.59 3.84 1.60
N ILE A 16 6.85 4.04 2.90
CA ILE A 16 7.62 3.09 3.71
C ILE A 16 6.91 1.74 3.76
N SER A 17 5.60 1.73 4.01
CA SER A 17 4.81 0.50 4.05
C SER A 17 4.72 -0.21 2.69
N ALA A 18 4.73 0.52 1.57
CA ALA A 18 4.84 -0.07 0.24
C ALA A 18 6.15 -0.83 0.07
N VAL A 19 7.28 -0.20 0.41
CA VAL A 19 8.61 -0.80 0.29
C VAL A 19 8.72 -2.03 1.19
N VAL A 20 8.40 -1.88 2.47
CA VAL A 20 8.48 -2.99 3.45
C VAL A 20 7.57 -4.13 3.05
N GLY A 21 6.31 -3.85 2.69
CA GLY A 21 5.36 -4.88 2.31
C GLY A 21 5.74 -5.61 1.02
N ALA A 22 6.29 -4.91 0.03
CA ALA A 22 6.77 -5.50 -1.21
C ALA A 22 7.99 -6.40 -1.00
N LEU A 23 8.95 -5.97 -0.18
CA LEU A 23 10.13 -6.78 0.15
C LEU A 23 9.81 -8.02 0.99
N LEU A 24 8.75 -7.96 1.80
CA LEU A 24 8.25 -9.09 2.58
C LEU A 24 7.25 -9.99 1.82
N LEU A 25 6.83 -9.58 0.63
CA LEU A 25 5.86 -10.32 -0.20
C LEU A 25 6.32 -11.73 -0.58
N PRO A 26 7.58 -11.96 -0.99
CA PRO A 26 8.09 -13.30 -1.26
C PRO A 26 8.48 -14.02 0.04
N SER A 27 7.61 -14.02 1.04
CA SER A 27 7.75 -14.84 2.24
C SER A 27 7.25 -16.26 1.98
N TYR A 28 7.91 -17.25 2.58
CA TYR A 28 7.62 -18.67 2.37
C TYR A 28 7.51 -19.40 3.70
N VAL A 29 6.62 -20.37 3.77
CA VAL A 29 6.59 -21.39 4.82
C VAL A 29 7.03 -22.70 4.17
N GLY A 30 8.29 -23.09 4.42
CA GLY A 30 8.93 -24.15 3.66
C GLY A 30 9.03 -23.77 2.17
N SER A 31 8.40 -24.55 1.29
CA SER A 31 8.37 -24.28 -0.16
C SER A 31 7.08 -23.60 -0.63
N ILE A 32 6.14 -23.29 0.26
CA ILE A 32 4.84 -22.71 -0.08
C ILE A 32 4.91 -21.18 0.06
N PRO A 33 4.58 -20.39 -0.98
CA PRO A 33 4.52 -18.94 -0.87
C PRO A 33 3.41 -18.52 0.10
N PHE A 34 3.75 -17.63 1.03
CA PHE A 34 2.88 -17.15 2.10
C PHE A 34 2.89 -15.61 2.14
N PRO A 35 2.17 -14.93 1.22
CA PRO A 35 2.24 -13.47 1.02
C PRO A 35 1.47 -12.69 2.09
N VAL A 36 1.79 -12.93 3.38
CA VAL A 36 1.12 -12.33 4.52
C VAL A 36 1.26 -10.81 4.55
N SER A 37 2.35 -10.28 4.01
CA SER A 37 2.55 -8.83 3.89
C SER A 37 1.50 -8.16 3.01
N ALA A 38 0.88 -8.87 2.06
CA ALA A 38 -0.18 -8.33 1.21
C ALA A 38 -1.45 -8.01 2.02
N LEU A 39 -1.79 -8.89 2.96
CA LEU A 39 -2.91 -8.67 3.89
C LEU A 39 -2.57 -7.57 4.90
N ALA A 40 -1.34 -7.59 5.42
CA ALA A 40 -0.86 -6.55 6.32
C ALA A 40 -0.90 -5.16 5.66
N ALA A 41 -0.54 -5.05 4.38
CA ALA A 41 -0.62 -3.80 3.62
C ALA A 41 -2.06 -3.25 3.56
N GLY A 42 -3.07 -4.11 3.39
CA GLY A 42 -4.47 -3.70 3.43
C GLY A 42 -4.88 -3.12 4.78
N ALA A 43 -4.46 -3.77 5.86
CA ALA A 43 -4.71 -3.29 7.22
C ALA A 43 -4.00 -1.96 7.50
N VAL A 44 -2.70 -1.87 7.17
CA VAL A 44 -1.90 -0.66 7.35
C VAL A 44 -2.46 0.50 6.55
N ASN A 45 -2.75 0.31 5.25
CA ASN A 45 -3.32 1.38 4.42
C ASN A 45 -4.69 1.82 4.92
N THR A 46 -5.51 0.89 5.43
CA THR A 46 -6.78 1.25 6.08
C THR A 46 -6.54 2.12 7.31
N ALA A 47 -5.59 1.73 8.18
CA ALA A 47 -5.26 2.51 9.36
C ALA A 47 -4.69 3.90 9.01
N LEU A 48 -3.81 4.01 8.01
CA LEU A 48 -3.24 5.28 7.56
C LEU A 48 -4.30 6.22 6.99
N VAL A 49 -5.20 5.72 6.14
CA VAL A 49 -6.30 6.50 5.57
C VAL A 49 -7.31 6.89 6.65
N TRP A 50 -7.58 6.00 7.60
CA TRP A 50 -8.45 6.27 8.74
C TRP A 50 -7.84 7.35 9.66
N ALA A 51 -6.53 7.32 9.89
CA ALA A 51 -5.83 8.36 10.63
C ALA A 51 -5.90 9.70 9.89
N ALA A 52 -5.62 9.72 8.58
CA ALA A 52 -5.65 10.94 7.76
C ALA A 52 -7.04 11.60 7.78
N MET A 53 -8.09 10.79 7.79
CA MET A 53 -9.49 11.17 7.90
C MET A 53 -9.86 12.00 9.15
N TYR A 54 -9.05 11.97 10.22
CA TYR A 54 -9.25 12.85 11.40
C TYR A 54 -8.66 14.24 11.22
N TRP A 55 -7.77 14.43 10.25
CA TRP A 55 -7.01 15.67 10.07
C TRP A 55 -7.45 16.48 8.84
N THR A 56 -8.40 15.97 8.06
CA THR A 56 -8.96 16.64 6.88
C THR A 56 -10.36 16.13 6.53
N ASP A 57 -11.22 17.04 6.08
CA ASP A 57 -12.52 16.70 5.48
C ASP A 57 -12.42 16.41 3.97
N SER A 58 -11.34 16.85 3.33
CA SER A 58 -11.11 16.54 1.91
C SER A 58 -10.77 15.07 1.72
N MET A 59 -11.67 14.37 1.01
CA MET A 59 -11.50 12.96 0.60
C MET A 59 -10.16 12.71 -0.11
N ARG A 60 -9.77 13.64 -0.99
CA ARG A 60 -8.52 13.51 -1.77
C ARG A 60 -7.29 13.58 -0.86
N LEU A 61 -7.31 14.47 0.13
CA LEU A 61 -6.22 14.60 1.09
C LEU A 61 -6.18 13.42 2.07
N ALA A 62 -7.33 12.90 2.50
CA ALA A 62 -7.39 11.71 3.35
C ALA A 62 -6.83 10.45 2.64
N ALA A 63 -6.92 10.40 1.31
CA ALA A 63 -6.37 9.30 0.51
C ALA A 63 -4.87 9.43 0.22
N LEU A 64 -4.18 10.50 0.66
CA LEU A 64 -2.75 10.72 0.37
C LEU A 64 -1.85 9.52 0.69
N PRO A 65 -1.96 8.84 1.86
CA PRO A 65 -1.13 7.68 2.17
C PRO A 65 -1.32 6.54 1.18
N LEU A 66 -2.56 6.35 0.70
CA LEU A 66 -2.85 5.32 -0.29
C LEU A 66 -2.30 5.69 -1.68
N TRP A 67 -2.35 6.98 -2.04
CA TRP A 67 -1.80 7.45 -3.31
C TRP A 67 -0.28 7.29 -3.37
N THR A 68 0.43 7.67 -2.31
CA THR A 68 1.89 7.51 -2.24
C THR A 68 2.28 6.04 -2.20
N TRP A 69 1.56 5.22 -1.42
CA TRP A 69 1.74 3.77 -1.43
C TRP A 69 1.58 3.18 -2.85
N LEU A 70 0.50 3.53 -3.56
CA LEU A 70 0.24 3.02 -4.90
C LEU A 70 1.30 3.47 -5.91
N ALA A 71 1.71 4.75 -5.86
CA ALA A 71 2.76 5.28 -6.70
C ALA A 71 4.09 4.53 -6.48
N THR A 72 4.44 4.24 -5.23
CA THR A 72 5.63 3.45 -4.88
C THR A 72 5.53 2.02 -5.40
N VAL A 73 4.40 1.34 -5.22
CA VAL A 73 4.21 -0.02 -5.75
C VAL A 73 4.31 -0.06 -7.27
N VAL A 74 3.72 0.92 -7.96
CA VAL A 74 3.84 1.07 -9.41
C VAL A 74 5.30 1.30 -9.82
N ALA A 75 6.02 2.18 -9.13
CA ALA A 75 7.44 2.41 -9.38
C ALA A 75 8.27 1.12 -9.20
N MET A 76 8.02 0.35 -8.13
CA MET A 76 8.67 -0.94 -7.87
C MET A 76 8.27 -2.06 -8.83
N THR A 77 7.14 -1.89 -9.54
CA THR A 77 6.71 -2.82 -10.58
C THR A 77 7.55 -2.65 -11.85
N PHE A 78 8.06 -1.44 -12.10
CA PHE A 78 9.04 -1.22 -13.15
C PHE A 78 10.42 -1.68 -12.71
N GLY A 79 11.21 -2.20 -13.66
CA GLY A 79 12.55 -2.72 -13.38
C GLY A 79 13.48 -1.64 -12.82
N GLY A 80 14.36 -2.05 -11.91
CA GLY A 80 15.43 -1.26 -11.32
C GLY A 80 16.74 -1.35 -12.11
N PRO A 81 17.79 -0.67 -11.61
CA PRO A 81 19.14 -0.75 -12.18
C PRO A 81 19.61 -2.21 -12.30
N GLY A 82 20.39 -2.52 -13.34
CA GLY A 82 20.88 -3.87 -13.56
C GLY A 82 19.84 -4.87 -14.07
N GLY A 83 18.60 -4.44 -14.33
CA GLY A 83 17.52 -5.30 -14.80
C GLY A 83 16.75 -6.00 -13.67
N ASP A 84 16.96 -5.58 -12.43
CA ASP A 84 16.30 -6.15 -11.26
C ASP A 84 14.79 -5.86 -11.29
N ILE A 85 13.97 -6.82 -10.87
CA ILE A 85 12.50 -6.65 -10.81
C ILE A 85 12.02 -7.12 -9.45
N VAL A 86 11.38 -6.23 -8.69
CA VAL A 86 10.93 -6.51 -7.32
C VAL A 86 9.87 -7.62 -7.28
N PHE A 87 8.93 -7.60 -8.22
CA PHE A 87 7.82 -8.57 -8.28
C PHE A 87 8.06 -9.69 -9.31
N ALA A 88 9.28 -10.22 -9.42
CA ALA A 88 9.65 -11.27 -10.39
C ALA A 88 9.39 -12.72 -9.91
N GLY A 89 8.39 -12.92 -9.06
CA GLY A 89 8.06 -14.25 -8.53
C GLY A 89 7.54 -15.22 -9.60
N ARG A 90 7.54 -16.51 -9.29
CA ARG A 90 6.96 -17.57 -10.14
C ARG A 90 5.61 -18.05 -9.58
N GLY A 91 4.79 -18.69 -10.42
CA GLY A 91 3.48 -19.21 -10.02
C GLY A 91 2.56 -18.11 -9.52
N LEU A 92 2.01 -18.25 -8.31
CA LEU A 92 1.17 -17.21 -7.69
C LEU A 92 1.91 -15.87 -7.57
N MET A 93 3.20 -15.89 -7.27
CA MET A 93 4.01 -14.68 -7.08
C MET A 93 4.35 -13.98 -8.40
N ALA A 94 4.04 -14.57 -9.56
CA ALA A 94 4.09 -13.86 -10.84
C ALA A 94 3.04 -12.73 -10.92
N TYR A 95 1.97 -12.85 -10.12
CA TYR A 95 0.94 -11.83 -9.96
C TYR A 95 1.13 -11.00 -8.68
N GLY A 96 2.34 -11.01 -8.10
CA GLY A 96 2.62 -10.41 -6.80
C GLY A 96 2.22 -8.94 -6.70
N SER A 97 2.54 -8.12 -7.71
CA SER A 97 2.14 -6.71 -7.76
C SER A 97 0.62 -6.52 -7.78
N LEU A 98 -0.11 -7.32 -8.57
CA LEU A 98 -1.57 -7.26 -8.65
C LEU A 98 -2.23 -7.68 -7.35
N ILE A 99 -1.74 -8.77 -6.73
CA ILE A 99 -2.21 -9.23 -5.43
C ILE A 99 -1.99 -8.14 -4.39
N PHE A 100 -0.78 -7.59 -4.35
CA PHE A 100 -0.41 -6.54 -3.40
C PHE A 100 -1.28 -5.29 -3.57
N ILE A 101 -1.47 -4.81 -4.80
CA ILE A 101 -2.36 -3.69 -5.13
C ILE A 101 -3.80 -3.99 -4.69
N ALA A 102 -4.34 -5.15 -5.04
CA ALA A 102 -5.71 -5.50 -4.71
C ALA A 102 -5.93 -5.56 -3.20
N THR A 103 -5.11 -6.30 -2.46
CA THR A 103 -5.27 -6.45 -1.00
C THR A 103 -4.94 -5.17 -0.26
N GLY A 104 -3.93 -4.42 -0.71
CA GLY A 104 -3.48 -3.17 -0.14
C GLY A 104 -4.44 -2.00 -0.33
N ALA A 105 -5.16 -1.95 -1.45
CA ALA A 105 -6.00 -0.79 -1.80
C ALA A 105 -7.50 -1.01 -1.60
N LEU A 106 -8.03 -2.24 -1.75
CA LEU A 106 -9.47 -2.46 -1.68
C LEU A 106 -10.10 -2.05 -0.33
N PRO A 107 -9.55 -2.44 0.84
CA PRO A 107 -10.13 -2.04 2.12
C PRO A 107 -10.19 -0.52 2.38
N PRO A 108 -9.11 0.27 2.21
CA PRO A 108 -9.17 1.72 2.41
C PRO A 108 -10.06 2.42 1.36
N VAL A 109 -10.09 1.96 0.11
CA VAL A 109 -10.99 2.51 -0.92
C VAL A 109 -12.45 2.27 -0.54
N ALA A 110 -12.80 1.08 -0.06
CA ALA A 110 -14.15 0.79 0.42
C ALA A 110 -14.53 1.70 1.60
N MET A 111 -13.59 1.95 2.52
CA MET A 111 -13.80 2.86 3.65
C MET A 111 -14.03 4.32 3.20
N LEU A 112 -13.17 4.85 2.32
CA LEU A 112 -13.32 6.19 1.72
C LEU A 112 -14.68 6.34 1.03
N ARG A 113 -15.07 5.34 0.22
CA ARG A 113 -16.37 5.33 -0.47
C ARG A 113 -17.56 5.34 0.49
N ARG A 114 -17.48 4.58 1.60
CA ARG A 114 -18.54 4.57 2.63
C ARG A 114 -18.67 5.91 3.31
N ARG A 115 -17.56 6.60 3.60
CA ARG A 115 -17.59 7.95 4.19
C ARG A 115 -18.18 8.99 3.23
N HIS A 116 -17.86 8.94 1.93
CA HIS A 116 -18.39 9.90 0.95
C HIS A 116 -19.93 9.83 0.80
N ARG A 117 -20.51 8.65 1.03
CA ARG A 117 -21.95 8.42 0.84
C ARG A 117 -22.79 8.83 2.05
N ARG A 118 -22.15 9.18 3.16
CA ARG A 118 -22.80 9.72 4.36
C ARG A 118 -22.78 11.23 4.30
#